data_AF-A0AAW6WDU6-F1
#
_entry.id   AF-A0AAW6WDU6-F1
#
_cell.length_a   1.000
_cell.length_b   1.000
_cell.length_c   1.000
_cell.angle_alpha   90.00
_cell.angle_beta   90.00
_cell.angle_gamma   90.00
#
_symmetry.space_group_name_H-M   'P 1'
#
loop_
_entity.id
_entity.type
_entity.pdbx_description
1 polymer ?
#
loop_
_entity_poly.entity_id
_entity_poly.type
_entity_poly.pdbx_seq_one_letter_code
_entity_poly.pdbx_strand_id
1 'polypeptide(L)' 'MSSEVIKIGMPLDEWNKIYKIFQELDMDPEPYKLCQNYGKLRYELALLKFGMIKKKDFPGPEKYMFCRK' A
#
# COMPACT_ATOMS: atom_id res chain seq x y z
N MET A 1 18.96 8.73 21.79
CA MET A 1 18.25 7.89 20.79
C MET A 1 17.87 8.80 19.64
N SER A 2 18.35 8.54 18.43
CA SER A 2 17.93 9.30 17.24
C SER A 2 16.50 8.93 16.91
N SER A 3 15.59 9.91 16.94
CA SER A 3 14.23 9.72 16.46
C SER A 3 14.26 9.59 14.94
N GLU A 4 14.10 8.37 14.43
CA GLU A 4 13.92 8.16 13.00
C GLU A 4 12.53 8.67 12.58
N VAL A 5 12.51 9.65 11.68
CA VAL A 5 11.26 10.17 11.12
C VAL A 5 10.84 9.27 9.96
N ILE A 6 9.76 8.52 10.16
CA ILE A 6 9.16 7.69 9.11
C ILE A 6 8.39 8.60 8.15
N LYS A 7 8.77 8.60 6.87
CA LYS A 7 8.05 9.32 5.81
C LYS A 7 6.98 8.41 5.21
N ILE A 8 5.74 8.90 5.20
CA ILE A 8 4.58 8.22 4.62
C ILE A 8 3.97 9.15 3.56
N GLY A 9 3.70 8.61 2.36
CA GLY A 9 3.18 9.35 1.20
C GLY A 9 1.66 9.58 1.21
N MET A 10 0.99 9.17 2.29
CA MET A 10 -0.45 9.19 2.46
C MET A 10 -0.83 9.58 3.91
N PRO A 11 -2.09 9.96 4.17
CA PRO A 11 -2.58 10.17 5.54
C PRO A 11 -2.35 8.94 6.42
N LEU A 12 -2.00 9.16 7.70
CA LEU A 12 -1.67 8.09 8.63
C LEU A 12 -2.83 7.09 8.83
N ASP A 13 -4.07 7.56 8.80
CA ASP A 13 -5.25 6.71 8.94
C ASP A 13 -5.43 5.79 7.71
N GLU A 14 -5.15 6.29 6.51
CA GLU A 14 -5.14 5.48 5.28
C GLU A 14 -3.98 4.47 5.30
N TRP A 15 -2.80 4.88 5.75
CA TRP A 15 -1.67 3.97 5.93
C TRP A 15 -2.03 2.83 6.88
N ASN A 16 -2.63 3.13 8.04
CA ASN A 16 -3.03 2.11 9.00
C ASN A 16 -4.06 1.12 8.42
N LYS A 17 -4.97 1.57 7.55
CA LYS A 17 -5.93 0.70 6.85
C LYS A 17 -5.22 -0.21 5.85
N ILE A 18 -4.32 0.37 5.03
CA ILE A 18 -3.54 -0.37 4.03
C ILE A 18 -2.63 -1.40 4.70
N TYR A 19 -1.92 -1.00 5.76
CA TYR A 19 -1.03 -1.86 6.53
C TYR A 19 -1.74 -3.10 7.05
N LYS A 20 -2.95 -2.95 7.62
CA LYS A 20 -3.77 -4.10 8.05
C LYS A 20 -4.09 -5.05 6.90
N ILE A 21 -4.41 -4.55 5.73
CA ILE A 21 -4.71 -5.40 4.56
C ILE A 21 -3.45 -6.15 4.11
N PHE A 22 -2.28 -5.50 4.11
CA PHE A 22 -1.00 -6.17 3.84
C PHE A 22 -0.72 -7.31 4.83
N GLN A 23 -0.96 -7.09 6.13
CA GLN A 23 -0.82 -8.14 7.15
C GLN A 23 -1.79 -9.32 6.92
N GLU A 24 -3.05 -9.04 6.59
CA GLU A 24 -4.04 -10.08 6.25
C GLU A 24 -3.65 -10.90 5.01
N LEU A 25 -2.90 -10.30 4.09
CA LEU A 25 -2.43 -10.92 2.84
C LEU A 25 -1.02 -11.55 2.95
N ASP A 26 -0.42 -11.52 4.14
CA ASP A 26 0.96 -11.96 4.40
C ASP A 26 1.97 -11.31 3.42
N MET A 27 1.83 -10.00 3.23
CA MET A 27 2.64 -9.20 2.30
C MET A 27 3.39 -8.09 3.02
N ASP A 28 4.57 -7.74 2.51
CA ASP A 28 5.36 -6.62 3.03
C ASP A 28 4.74 -5.27 2.61
N PRO A 29 4.29 -4.44 3.56
CA PRO A 29 3.75 -3.11 3.27
C PRO A 29 4.84 -2.06 3.02
N GLU A 30 6.07 -2.25 3.52
CA GLU A 30 7.12 -1.20 3.52
C GLU A 30 7.41 -0.59 2.15
N PRO A 31 7.47 -1.36 1.03
CA PRO A 31 7.68 -0.80 -0.29
C PRO A 31 6.62 0.23 -0.70
N TYR A 32 5.43 0.16 -0.11
CA TYR A 32 4.26 0.97 -0.47
C TYR A 32 4.04 2.18 0.45
N LYS A 33 4.90 2.41 1.44
CA LYS A 33 4.72 3.53 2.40
C LYS A 33 4.76 4.92 1.76
N LEU A 34 5.44 5.05 0.62
CA LEU A 34 5.56 6.32 -0.12
C LEU A 34 4.56 6.47 -1.27
N CYS A 35 3.60 5.53 -1.42
CA CYS A 35 2.59 5.62 -2.47
C CYS A 35 1.77 6.90 -2.35
N GLN A 36 1.63 7.61 -3.46
CA GLN A 36 0.79 8.81 -3.55
C GLN A 36 -0.63 8.46 -4.00
N ASN A 37 -0.79 7.40 -4.79
CA ASN A 37 -2.08 6.89 -5.24
C ASN A 37 -2.57 5.74 -4.35
N TYR A 38 -2.72 6.04 -3.06
CA TYR A 38 -3.14 5.08 -2.05
C TYR A 38 -4.59 4.59 -2.25
N GLY A 39 -5.44 5.38 -2.93
CA GLY A 39 -6.79 4.95 -3.32
C GLY A 39 -6.76 3.77 -4.30
N LYS A 40 -5.90 3.82 -5.33
CA LYS A 40 -5.71 2.70 -6.25
C LYS A 40 -5.07 1.49 -5.56
N LEU A 41 -4.07 1.71 -4.71
CA LEU A 41 -3.44 0.66 -3.92
C LEU A 41 -4.48 -0.10 -3.08
N ARG A 42 -5.32 0.62 -2.35
CA ARG A 42 -6.39 0.04 -1.53
C ARG A 42 -7.39 -0.75 -2.38
N TYR A 43 -7.74 -0.27 -3.56
CA TYR A 43 -8.61 -0.99 -4.48
C TYR A 43 -7.98 -2.31 -4.98
N GLU A 44 -6.73 -2.28 -5.45
CA GLU A 44 -6.04 -3.49 -5.93
C GLU A 44 -5.79 -4.50 -4.79
N LEU A 45 -5.50 -4.02 -3.57
CA LEU A 45 -5.42 -4.88 -2.38
C LEU A 45 -6.76 -5.56 -2.06
N ALA A 46 -7.89 -4.87 -2.22
CA ALA A 46 -9.20 -5.47 -2.04
C ALA A 46 -9.46 -6.56 -3.10
N LEU A 47 -9.13 -6.30 -4.38
CA LEU A 47 -9.22 -7.31 -5.43
C LEU A 47 -8.38 -8.56 -5.10
N LEU A 48 -7.18 -8.37 -4.56
CA LEU A 48 -6.32 -9.47 -4.13
C LEU A 48 -6.96 -10.25 -2.97
N LYS A 49 -7.50 -9.55 -1.96
CA LYS A 49 -8.19 -10.16 -0.82
C LYS A 49 -9.42 -10.97 -1.23
N PHE A 50 -10.15 -10.53 -2.24
CA PHE A 50 -11.31 -11.26 -2.79
C PHE A 50 -10.94 -12.31 -3.85
N GLY A 51 -9.64 -12.55 -4.10
CA GLY A 51 -9.17 -13.56 -5.05
C GLY A 51 -9.42 -13.21 -6.52
N MET A 52 -9.72 -11.94 -6.83
CA MET A 52 -9.91 -11.48 -8.20
C MET A 52 -8.60 -11.33 -8.97
N ILE A 53 -7.49 -11.11 -8.25
CA ILE A 53 -6.13 -11.13 -8.79
C ILE A 53 -5.24 -12.04 -7.94
N LYS A 54 -4.16 -12.58 -8.51
CA LYS A 54 -3.21 -13.42 -7.76
C LYS A 54 -2.08 -12.56 -7.20
N LYS A 55 -1.52 -12.96 -6.06
CA LYS A 55 -0.41 -12.26 -5.38
C LYS A 55 0.81 -12.07 -6.29
N LYS A 56 1.12 -13.05 -7.15
CA LYS A 56 2.20 -12.99 -8.14
C LYS A 56 2.01 -11.91 -9.21
N ASP A 57 0.76 -11.50 -9.44
CA ASP A 57 0.37 -10.50 -10.43
C ASP A 57 0.12 -9.15 -9.74
N PHE A 58 0.37 -9.05 -8.42
CA PHE A 58 0.17 -7.82 -7.68
C PHE A 58 1.22 -6.78 -8.09
N PRO A 59 0.83 -5.56 -8.47
CA PRO A 59 1.76 -4.58 -8.98
C PRO A 59 2.75 -4.08 -7.93
N GLY A 60 3.98 -3.80 -8.35
CA GLY A 60 4.98 -3.16 -7.51
C GLY A 60 4.63 -1.71 -7.12
N PRO A 61 5.33 -1.15 -6.13
CA PRO A 61 5.06 0.17 -5.56
C PRO A 61 5.12 1.31 -6.59
N GLU A 62 5.93 1.16 -7.64
CA GLU A 62 6.10 2.13 -8.73
C GLU A 62 4.78 2.50 -9.42
N LYS A 63 3.81 1.57 -9.48
CA LYS A 63 2.50 1.80 -10.10
C LYS A 63 1.64 2.80 -9.31
N TYR A 64 1.99 3.07 -8.06
CA TYR A 64 1.24 3.89 -7.12
C TYR A 64 1.96 5.20 -6.73
N MET A 65 3.12 5.47 -7.32
CA MET A 65 3.89 6.70 -7.04
C MET A 65 3.31 7.94 -7.69
N PHE A 66 2.33 7.81 -8.61
CA PHE A 66 1.76 8.92 -9.34
C PHE A 66 0.27 9.12 -9.03
N CYS A 67 -0.07 10.29 -8.48
CA CYS A 67 -1.45 10.78 -8.48
C CYS A 67 -1.67 11.57 -9.78
N ARG A 68 -2.58 11.12 -10.66
CA ARG A 68 -3.05 11.99 -11.74
C ARG A 68 -3.70 13.20 -11.06
N LYS A 69 -3.16 14.39 -11.32
CA LYS A 69 -3.76 15.67 -10.93
C LYS A 69 -5.06 15.88 -11.69
#